data_AF-A0A8T4Q8M6-F1
#
_entry.id   AF-A0A8T4Q8M6-F1
#
_cell.length_a   1.000
_cell.length_b   1.000
_cell.length_c   1.000
_cell.angle_alpha   90.00
_cell.angle_beta   90.00
_cell.angle_gamma   90.00
#
_symmetry.space_group_name_H-M   'P 1'
#
loop_
_entity.id
_entity.type
_entity.pdbx_description
1 polymer ?
#
loop_
_entity_poly.entity_id
_entity_poly.type
_entity_poly.pdbx_seq_one_letter_code
_entity_poly.pdbx_strand_id
1 'polypeptide(L)'
;MKEIILCRYGSGCFGCCGTEFANSKEQVIKEIKINTRELKDYKDLDQFRMRHGALFKEEGNPFKMCRNITKLSDGYVGCPLHPILNEGEDFRKNYCFADYWCPTMKKFRKWNDKEKKKFLDFLDFKKLDTYEYSIKMDSGELLKEFENQIFPLKIE
;
A
#
# COMPACT_ATOMS: atom_id res chain seq x y z
N MET A 1 -0.86 21.11 7.35
CA MET A 1 -1.58 19.82 7.18
C MET A 1 -0.73 18.70 7.75
N LYS A 2 -1.32 17.66 8.36
CA LYS A 2 -0.61 16.40 8.62
C LYS A 2 -0.17 15.80 7.28
N GLU A 3 1.01 15.17 7.24
CA GLU A 3 1.51 14.53 6.01
C GLU A 3 0.52 13.47 5.52
N ILE A 4 0.11 13.57 4.25
CA ILE A 4 -0.78 12.61 3.61
C ILE A 4 0.06 11.45 3.07
N ILE A 5 -0.21 10.25 3.57
CA ILE A 5 0.44 9.02 3.10
C ILE A 5 -0.50 8.31 2.13
N LEU A 6 -0.17 8.28 0.85
CA LEU A 6 -1.03 7.69 -0.18
C LEU A 6 -1.31 6.20 0.04
N CYS A 7 -0.42 5.47 0.72
CA CYS A 7 -0.66 4.08 1.10
C CYS A 7 -1.85 3.90 2.08
N ARG A 8 -2.31 4.98 2.70
CA ARG A 8 -3.44 5.04 3.63
C ARG A 8 -4.59 5.90 3.09
N TYR A 9 -4.54 6.27 1.82
CA TYR A 9 -5.61 7.01 1.16
C TYR A 9 -6.70 6.05 0.64
N GLY A 10 -7.95 6.54 0.55
CA GLY A 10 -9.07 5.78 -0.01
C GLY A 10 -9.36 4.48 0.73
N SER A 11 -9.11 3.33 0.10
CA SER A 11 -9.28 2.01 0.72
C SER A 11 -7.98 1.38 1.22
N GLY A 12 -6.86 2.12 1.15
CA GLY A 12 -5.52 1.66 1.45
C GLY A 12 -4.81 1.06 0.23
N CYS A 13 -3.58 0.58 0.45
CA CYS A 13 -2.73 0.05 -0.60
C CYS A 13 -2.00 -1.20 -0.10
N PHE A 14 -1.56 -2.04 -1.04
CA PHE A 14 -0.69 -3.20 -0.78
C PHE A 14 0.72 -2.80 -0.29
N GLY A 15 1.04 -1.51 -0.28
CA GLY A 15 2.21 -0.96 0.40
C GLY A 15 3.54 -1.30 -0.25
N CYS A 16 4.62 -1.21 0.55
CA CYS A 16 6.01 -1.20 0.13
C CYS A 16 6.61 -2.57 -0.27
N CYS A 17 5.78 -3.59 -0.38
CA CYS A 17 6.21 -4.97 -0.08
C CYS A 17 6.00 -5.97 -1.23
N GLY A 18 5.91 -5.50 -2.48
CA GLY A 18 5.95 -6.34 -3.68
C GLY A 18 5.64 -5.52 -4.93
N THR A 19 6.60 -5.43 -5.85
CA THR A 19 6.50 -4.66 -7.11
C THR A 19 6.03 -5.51 -8.30
N GLU A 20 5.99 -6.83 -8.13
CA GLU A 20 5.38 -7.75 -9.09
C GLU A 20 4.16 -8.40 -8.45
N PHE A 21 2.99 -7.83 -8.73
CA PHE A 21 1.73 -8.52 -8.53
C PHE A 21 1.54 -9.48 -9.71
N ALA A 22 2.37 -10.53 -9.79
CA ALA A 22 2.22 -11.62 -10.77
C ALA A 22 0.94 -12.45 -10.55
N ASN A 23 0.10 -12.02 -9.61
CA ASN A 23 -1.11 -12.67 -9.14
C ASN A 23 -2.33 -11.91 -9.68
N SER A 24 -3.38 -12.63 -10.09
CA SER A 24 -4.64 -12.00 -10.46
C SER A 24 -5.27 -11.26 -9.26
N LYS A 25 -6.18 -10.33 -9.54
CA LYS A 25 -6.96 -9.63 -8.51
C LYS A 25 -7.62 -10.59 -7.52
N GLU A 26 -8.17 -11.69 -8.01
CA GLU A 26 -8.81 -12.73 -7.19
C GLU A 26 -7.82 -13.40 -6.24
N GLN A 27 -6.62 -13.71 -6.74
CA GLN A 27 -5.57 -14.30 -5.92
C GLN A 27 -5.07 -13.32 -4.85
N VAL A 28 -4.86 -12.05 -5.20
CA VAL A 28 -4.50 -11.01 -4.23
C VAL A 28 -5.56 -10.88 -3.14
N ILE A 29 -6.83 -10.80 -3.51
CA ILE A 29 -7.94 -10.71 -2.54
C ILE A 29 -7.99 -11.98 -1.65
N LYS A 30 -7.75 -13.16 -2.22
CA LYS A 30 -7.69 -14.43 -1.48
C LYS A 30 -6.56 -14.42 -0.45
N GLU A 31 -5.36 -13.98 -0.85
CA GLU A 31 -4.20 -13.89 0.03
C GLU A 31 -4.42 -12.88 1.16
N ILE A 32 -5.00 -11.71 0.89
CA ILE A 32 -5.39 -10.75 1.96
C ILE A 32 -6.34 -11.41 2.96
N LYS A 33 -7.35 -12.15 2.48
CA LYS A 33 -8.31 -12.83 3.37
C LYS A 33 -7.63 -13.89 4.24
N ILE A 34 -6.68 -14.64 3.69
CA ILE A 34 -5.88 -15.62 4.44
C ILE A 34 -5.07 -14.89 5.52
N ASN A 35 -4.26 -13.90 5.13
CA ASN A 35 -3.42 -13.14 6.07
C ASN A 35 -4.26 -12.47 7.18
N THR A 36 -5.45 -11.96 6.83
CA THR A 36 -6.38 -11.33 7.79
C THR A 36 -6.93 -12.33 8.81
N ARG A 37 -7.17 -13.58 8.39
CA ARG A 37 -7.59 -14.65 9.31
C ARG A 37 -6.45 -15.05 10.21
N GLU A 38 -5.28 -15.31 9.63
CA GLU A 38 -4.07 -15.68 10.36
C GLU A 38 -3.71 -14.63 11.41
N LEU A 39 -3.86 -13.33 11.11
CA LEU A 39 -3.60 -12.25 12.08
C LEU A 39 -4.33 -12.44 13.42
N LYS A 40 -5.53 -13.04 13.39
CA LYS A 40 -6.33 -13.28 14.61
C LYS A 40 -5.77 -14.40 15.48
N ASP A 41 -4.96 -15.28 14.90
CA ASP A 41 -4.38 -16.43 15.59
C ASP A 41 -3.12 -16.06 16.37
N TYR A 42 -2.57 -14.85 16.16
CA TYR A 42 -1.38 -14.36 16.84
C TYR A 42 -1.73 -13.23 17.80
N LYS A 43 -1.23 -13.35 19.04
CA LYS A 43 -1.36 -12.29 20.06
C LYS A 43 -0.32 -11.18 19.91
N ASP A 44 0.73 -11.46 19.15
CA ASP A 44 1.92 -10.64 19.02
C ASP A 44 2.26 -10.42 17.53
N LEU A 45 2.60 -9.18 17.17
CA LEU A 45 2.85 -8.80 15.78
C LEU A 45 4.18 -9.35 15.24
N ASP A 46 5.16 -9.59 16.09
CA ASP A 46 6.40 -10.28 15.70
C ASP A 46 6.14 -11.75 15.38
N GLN A 47 5.28 -12.42 16.14
CA GLN A 47 4.84 -13.78 15.82
C GLN A 47 4.08 -13.81 14.49
N PHE A 48 3.13 -12.90 14.28
CA PHE A 48 2.42 -12.80 13.00
C PHE A 48 3.37 -12.54 11.84
N ARG A 49 4.32 -11.62 12.00
CA ARG A 49 5.36 -11.31 11.01
C ARG A 49 6.18 -12.54 10.66
N MET A 50 6.59 -13.32 11.67
CA MET A 50 7.50 -14.45 11.52
C MET A 50 6.82 -15.79 11.22
N ARG A 51 5.48 -15.83 11.16
CA ARG A 51 4.69 -17.08 11.09
C ARG A 51 5.00 -18.01 9.92
N HIS A 52 5.59 -17.48 8.85
CA HIS A 52 6.01 -18.24 7.68
C HIS A 52 7.54 -18.29 7.51
N GLY A 53 8.29 -18.05 8.58
CA GLY A 53 9.76 -17.99 8.59
C GLY A 53 10.35 -16.63 8.20
N ALA A 54 11.66 -16.50 8.39
CA ALA A 54 12.44 -15.32 7.96
C ALA A 54 12.63 -15.35 6.44
N LEU A 55 11.74 -14.70 5.71
CA LEU A 55 11.78 -14.63 4.24
C LEU A 55 13.06 -13.98 3.67
N PHE A 56 13.84 -13.28 4.49
CA PHE A 56 14.99 -12.52 4.01
C PHE A 56 16.29 -13.33 3.82
N LYS A 57 16.39 -14.56 4.32
CA LYS A 57 17.70 -15.25 4.37
C LYS A 57 17.99 -16.30 3.31
N GLU A 58 17.03 -16.83 2.56
CA GLU A 58 17.38 -17.91 1.62
C GLU A 58 17.02 -17.70 0.16
N GLU A 59 15.97 -16.98 -0.22
CA GLU A 59 15.67 -16.86 -1.66
C GLU A 59 15.09 -15.50 -1.98
N GLY A 60 15.90 -14.69 -2.67
CA GLY A 60 15.50 -13.42 -3.24
C GLY A 60 14.28 -13.55 -4.13
N ASN A 61 13.09 -13.44 -3.52
CA ASN A 61 11.87 -13.18 -4.25
C ASN A 61 11.37 -11.76 -3.95
N PRO A 62 11.93 -10.73 -4.61
CA PRO A 62 11.38 -9.38 -4.64
C PRO A 62 9.95 -9.26 -5.21
N PHE A 63 9.31 -10.37 -5.60
CA PHE A 63 8.30 -10.41 -6.65
C PHE A 63 6.99 -11.11 -6.24
N LYS A 64 6.65 -11.17 -4.95
CA LYS A 64 5.37 -11.73 -4.49
C LYS A 64 4.63 -10.76 -3.57
N MET A 65 3.30 -10.86 -3.56
CA MET A 65 2.46 -10.12 -2.63
C MET A 65 2.92 -10.35 -1.18
N CYS A 66 3.03 -9.27 -0.42
CA CYS A 66 3.44 -9.33 0.97
C CYS A 66 2.46 -10.12 1.83
N ARG A 67 2.99 -11.12 2.54
CA ARG A 67 2.24 -11.97 3.46
C ARG A 67 1.71 -11.20 4.68
N ASN A 68 2.15 -9.98 4.93
CA ASN A 68 1.69 -9.19 6.07
C ASN A 68 0.58 -8.20 5.70
N ILE A 69 0.14 -8.15 4.43
CA ILE A 69 -0.99 -7.31 4.04
C ILE A 69 -2.31 -7.97 4.43
N THR A 70 -3.13 -7.20 5.14
CA THR A 70 -4.40 -7.63 5.73
C THR A 70 -5.49 -6.60 5.50
N LYS A 71 -6.75 -6.97 5.79
CA LYS A 71 -7.84 -6.03 6.03
C LYS A 71 -7.76 -5.62 7.50
N LEU A 72 -7.48 -4.34 7.73
CA LEU A 72 -7.35 -3.73 9.04
C LEU A 72 -8.73 -3.48 9.66
N SER A 73 -8.76 -3.22 10.98
CA SER A 73 -9.99 -3.02 11.77
C SER A 73 -10.82 -1.82 11.31
N ASP A 74 -10.16 -0.80 10.77
CA ASP A 74 -10.79 0.39 10.18
C ASP A 74 -11.33 0.16 8.76
N GLY A 75 -11.24 -1.07 8.25
CA GLY A 75 -11.69 -1.43 6.92
C GLY A 75 -10.70 -1.09 5.80
N TYR A 76 -9.51 -0.58 6.10
CA TYR A 76 -8.48 -0.35 5.07
C TYR A 76 -7.70 -1.63 4.79
N VAL A 77 -7.14 -1.74 3.58
CA VAL A 77 -6.10 -2.73 3.31
C VAL A 77 -4.74 -2.13 3.66
N GLY A 78 -3.94 -2.87 4.42
CA GLY A 78 -2.62 -2.41 4.82
C GLY A 78 -1.86 -3.43 5.65
N CYS A 79 -0.66 -3.04 6.08
CA CYS A 79 0.20 -3.86 6.93
C CYS A 79 0.00 -3.45 8.40
N PRO A 80 -0.42 -4.38 9.29
CA PRO A 80 -0.59 -4.09 10.71
C PRO A 80 0.75 -3.80 11.41
N LEU A 81 1.87 -4.11 10.77
CA LEU A 81 3.22 -3.90 11.31
C LEU A 81 3.70 -2.44 11.18
N HIS A 82 2.95 -1.56 10.52
CA HIS A 82 3.38 -0.19 10.24
C HIS A 82 3.36 0.67 11.52
N PRO A 83 4.36 1.52 11.77
CA PRO A 83 4.45 2.33 12.99
C PRO A 83 3.26 3.28 13.20
N ILE A 84 2.61 3.71 12.12
CA ILE A 84 1.37 4.50 12.18
C ILE A 84 0.23 3.79 12.92
N LEU A 85 0.26 2.45 13.00
CA LEU A 85 -0.75 1.63 13.67
C LEU A 85 -0.28 1.15 15.05
N ASN A 86 0.98 1.41 15.43
CA ASN A 86 1.62 0.84 16.62
C ASN A 86 2.37 1.91 17.44
N GLU A 87 1.78 3.10 17.61
CA GLU A 87 2.34 4.16 18.46
C GLU A 87 3.79 4.56 18.13
N GLY A 88 4.19 4.40 16.87
CA GLY A 88 5.56 4.69 16.40
C GLY A 88 6.51 3.48 16.39
N GLU A 89 6.10 2.34 16.94
CA GLU A 89 6.89 1.11 16.89
C GLU A 89 6.83 0.45 15.50
N ASP A 90 7.99 0.29 14.87
CA ASP A 90 8.09 -0.30 13.55
C ASP A 90 8.44 -1.79 13.60
N PHE A 91 7.41 -2.64 13.56
CA PHE A 91 7.56 -4.10 13.52
C PHE A 91 8.08 -4.62 12.16
N ARG A 92 8.26 -3.75 11.17
CA ARG A 92 8.78 -4.14 9.84
C ARG A 92 10.30 -4.29 9.81
N LYS A 93 11.01 -3.78 10.81
CA LYS A 93 12.48 -3.73 10.86
C LYS A 93 13.09 -5.08 10.51
N ASN A 94 14.06 -5.07 9.59
CA ASN A 94 14.79 -6.24 9.10
C ASN A 94 13.93 -7.35 8.45
N TYR A 95 12.66 -7.07 8.11
CA TYR A 95 11.74 -8.04 7.49
C TYR A 95 11.05 -7.53 6.22
N CYS A 96 11.06 -6.22 5.95
CA CYS A 96 10.63 -5.69 4.67
C CYS A 96 11.43 -4.44 4.28
N PHE A 97 11.24 -3.99 3.03
CA PHE A 97 11.74 -2.71 2.54
C PHE A 97 10.94 -1.55 3.14
N ALA A 98 11.11 -1.31 4.44
CA ALA A 98 10.36 -0.30 5.19
C ALA A 98 10.49 1.13 4.62
N ASP A 99 11.61 1.41 3.94
CA ASP A 99 11.94 2.70 3.34
C ASP A 99 11.48 2.84 1.88
N TYR A 100 10.90 1.79 1.30
CA TYR A 100 10.43 1.87 -0.08
C TYR A 100 9.22 2.81 -0.18
N TRP A 101 9.36 3.76 -1.10
CA TRP A 101 8.28 4.61 -1.58
C TRP A 101 8.07 4.36 -3.06
N CYS A 102 6.83 4.08 -3.46
CA CYS A 102 6.51 3.91 -4.88
C CYS A 102 6.76 5.22 -5.66
N PRO A 103 6.98 5.15 -6.99
CA PRO A 103 7.23 6.32 -7.83
C PRO A 103 6.20 7.44 -7.63
N THR A 104 4.91 7.09 -7.56
CA THR A 104 3.83 8.08 -7.37
C THR A 104 3.92 8.77 -6.01
N MET A 105 4.19 8.03 -4.93
CA MET A 105 4.34 8.63 -3.59
C MET A 105 5.59 9.51 -3.51
N LYS A 106 6.71 9.09 -4.13
CA LYS A 106 7.94 9.90 -4.23
C LYS A 106 7.69 11.24 -4.91
N LYS A 107 6.88 11.25 -5.98
CA LYS A 107 6.52 12.49 -6.68
C LYS A 107 5.54 13.33 -5.85
N PHE A 108 4.49 12.73 -5.34
CA PHE A 108 3.44 13.41 -4.56
C PHE A 108 3.99 14.16 -3.33
N ARG A 109 4.97 13.60 -2.61
CA ARG A 109 5.55 14.29 -1.44
C ARG A 109 6.21 15.62 -1.79
N LYS A 110 6.77 15.75 -3.00
CA LYS A 110 7.45 16.96 -3.47
C LYS A 110 6.49 18.05 -3.96
N TRP A 111 5.22 17.72 -4.17
CA TRP A 111 4.21 18.66 -4.61
C TRP A 111 3.79 19.64 -3.51
N ASN A 112 3.38 20.83 -3.94
CA ASN A 112 2.72 21.78 -3.06
C ASN A 112 1.28 21.34 -2.74
N ASP A 113 0.65 22.01 -1.78
CA ASP A 113 -0.68 21.63 -1.30
C ASP A 113 -1.78 21.69 -2.38
N LYS A 114 -1.66 22.64 -3.34
CA LYS A 114 -2.61 22.77 -4.45
C LYS A 114 -2.51 21.59 -5.43
N GLU A 115 -1.27 21.19 -5.77
CA GLU A 115 -1.01 20.02 -6.61
C GLU A 115 -1.45 18.72 -5.94
N LYS A 116 -1.13 18.57 -4.63
CA LYS A 116 -1.59 17.44 -3.83
C LYS A 116 -3.11 17.34 -3.85
N LYS A 117 -3.82 18.44 -3.58
CA LYS A 117 -5.30 18.45 -3.62
C LYS A 117 -5.83 18.00 -4.98
N LYS A 118 -5.32 18.56 -6.07
CA LYS A 118 -5.74 18.17 -7.44
C LYS A 118 -5.54 16.67 -7.71
N PHE A 119 -4.44 16.10 -7.23
CA PHE A 119 -4.19 14.67 -7.39
C PHE A 119 -5.17 13.83 -6.56
N LEU A 120 -5.48 14.24 -5.33
CA LEU A 120 -6.48 13.54 -4.51
C LEU A 120 -7.87 13.60 -5.16
N ASP A 121 -8.28 14.77 -5.67
CA ASP A 121 -9.54 14.94 -6.42
C ASP A 121 -9.57 14.02 -7.66
N PHE A 122 -8.44 13.88 -8.37
CA PHE A 122 -8.28 12.94 -9.48
C PHE A 122 -8.46 11.49 -9.03
N LEU A 123 -7.83 11.07 -7.93
CA LEU A 123 -7.96 9.72 -7.39
C LEU A 123 -9.42 9.39 -7.02
N ASP A 124 -10.12 10.34 -6.38
CA ASP A 124 -11.53 10.16 -5.98
C ASP A 124 -12.46 9.99 -7.19
N PHE A 125 -12.21 10.76 -8.24
CA PHE A 125 -12.98 10.65 -9.49
C PHE A 125 -12.80 9.28 -10.17
N LYS A 126 -11.60 8.70 -10.11
CA LYS A 126 -11.32 7.42 -10.78
C LYS A 126 -12.06 6.23 -10.18
N LYS A 127 -12.56 6.35 -8.93
CA LYS A 127 -13.35 5.31 -8.23
C LYS A 127 -12.72 3.92 -8.30
N LEU A 128 -11.38 3.87 -8.17
CA LEU A 128 -10.62 2.63 -8.26
C LEU A 128 -10.86 1.77 -7.03
N ASP A 129 -10.89 0.45 -7.23
CA ASP A 129 -10.80 -0.46 -6.10
C ASP A 129 -9.35 -0.53 -5.56
N THR A 130 -9.17 -1.16 -4.40
CA THR A 130 -7.86 -1.28 -3.74
C THR A 130 -6.80 -1.93 -4.63
N TYR A 131 -7.20 -2.90 -5.47
CA TYR A 131 -6.28 -3.58 -6.36
C TYR A 131 -5.81 -2.63 -7.45
N GLU A 132 -6.74 -2.07 -8.23
CA GLU A 132 -6.43 -1.14 -9.31
C GLU A 132 -5.64 0.07 -8.80
N TYR A 133 -6.06 0.62 -7.65
CA TYR A 133 -5.35 1.69 -6.97
C TYR A 133 -3.89 1.29 -6.68
N SER A 134 -3.67 0.17 -6.02
CA SER A 134 -2.32 -0.26 -5.64
C SER A 134 -1.41 -0.51 -6.84
N ILE A 135 -1.90 -1.22 -7.87
CA ILE A 135 -1.11 -1.54 -9.06
C ILE A 135 -0.73 -0.25 -9.80
N LYS A 136 -1.71 0.61 -10.10
CA LYS A 136 -1.49 1.81 -10.91
C LYS A 136 -0.71 2.89 -10.14
N MET A 137 -0.77 2.89 -8.81
CA MET A 137 0.06 3.74 -7.96
C MET A 137 1.52 3.30 -7.99
N ASP A 138 1.79 2.00 -7.93
CA ASP A 138 3.15 1.46 -7.92
C ASP A 138 3.80 1.52 -9.31
N SER A 139 3.06 1.18 -10.37
CA SER A 139 3.53 1.26 -11.76
C SER A 139 3.76 2.69 -12.25
N GLY A 140 3.24 3.69 -11.53
CA GLY A 140 3.26 5.09 -11.93
C GLY A 140 2.25 5.45 -13.02
N GLU A 141 1.35 4.54 -13.38
CA GLU A 141 0.31 4.79 -14.38
C GLU A 141 -0.63 5.93 -13.95
N LEU A 142 -1.06 5.97 -12.69
CA LEU A 142 -1.90 7.08 -12.19
C LEU A 142 -1.19 8.42 -12.23
N LEU A 143 0.13 8.42 -11.97
CA LEU A 143 0.93 9.63 -12.09
C LEU A 143 0.97 10.12 -13.53
N LYS A 144 1.21 9.22 -14.50
CA LYS A 144 1.22 9.54 -15.93
C LYS A 144 -0.14 10.02 -16.42
N GLU A 145 -1.22 9.35 -16.03
CA GLU A 145 -2.60 9.74 -16.37
C GLU A 145 -2.90 11.16 -15.87
N PHE A 146 -2.50 11.50 -14.64
CA PHE A 146 -2.67 12.82 -14.06
C PHE A 146 -1.84 13.90 -14.76
N GLU A 147 -0.55 13.62 -15.02
CA GLU A 147 0.37 14.57 -15.66
C GLU A 147 -0.03 14.86 -17.12
N ASN A 148 -0.60 13.87 -17.82
CA ASN A 148 -1.09 14.01 -19.19
C ASN A 148 -2.46 14.71 -19.30
N GLN A 149 -3.02 15.21 -18.19
CA GLN A 149 -4.32 15.89 -18.13
C GLN A 149 -5.47 15.13 -18.80
N ILE A 150 -5.50 13.79 -18.68
CA ILE A 150 -6.70 13.01 -19.01
C ILE A 150 -7.71 13.19 -17.88
N PHE A 151 -8.08 14.43 -17.60
CA PHE A 151 -8.95 14.82 -16.51
C PHE A 151 -9.63 16.16 -16.82
N PRO A 152 -10.97 16.19 -16.98
CA PRO A 152 -11.69 17.45 -17.01
C PRO A 152 -11.66 18.04 -15.59
N LEU A 153 -10.80 19.04 -15.37
CA LEU A 153 -10.95 19.90 -14.21
C LEU A 153 -12.33 20.57 -14.32
N LYS A 154 -13.25 20.26 -13.41
CA LYS A 154 -14.32 21.21 -13.10
C LYS A 154 -13.62 22.44 -12.52
N ILE A 155 -13.50 23.46 -13.36
CA ILE A 155 -13.17 24.80 -12.94
C ILE A 155 -14.44 25.28 -12.23
N GLU A 156 -14.38 25.39 -10.91
CA GLU A 156 -15.32 26.23 -10.14
C GLU A 156 -14.94 27.70 -10.31
#